data_AF-A0A2H3D2L7-F1
#
_entry.id   AF-A0A2H3D2L7-F1
#
_cell.length_a   1.000
_cell.length_b   1.000
_cell.length_c   1.000
_cell.angle_alpha   90.00
_cell.angle_beta   90.00
_cell.angle_gamma   90.00
#
_symmetry.space_group_name_H-M   'P 1'
#
loop_
_entity.id
_entity.type
_entity.pdbx_description
1 polymer ?
#
loop_
_entity_poly.entity_id
_entity_poly.type
_entity_poly.pdbx_seq_one_letter_code
_entity_poly.pdbx_strand_id
1 'polypeptide(L)'
;MKNYFNDLGVPKHRIQLLLGRLDGSMHDSLFPSRENIIKTLHDIRNNPLIDKGDCIIVYFSGHGSHYFCSNYFYESASGSAHLGSVEAICPADRDELDREGHSISDISDRELNTIISLIRDSKGNNITLILDCCHSGSATRGMSLLASPGHLRDLPPVSNRRESVLQSADTSLQKYWPGAPSVLAENWSPDMTSHVVLAACREFEFAREVRRDDGNVAGIFTDALETALRSGVSERSTYVDFCNTLRIAMAPFQTPAVAGRKKDSLLWYRQV
;
A
#
# COMPACT_ATOMS: atom_id res chain seq x y z
N MET A 1 -1.92 -7.27 -13.48
CA MET A 1 -0.78 -7.72 -12.62
C MET A 1 -0.57 -9.24 -12.49
N LYS A 2 -1.49 -10.08 -11.97
CA LYS A 2 -1.25 -11.55 -11.86
C LYS A 2 -0.77 -12.18 -13.18
N ASN A 3 -1.47 -11.88 -14.27
CA ASN A 3 -1.16 -12.44 -15.59
C ASN A 3 0.25 -12.02 -16.04
N TYR A 4 0.63 -10.77 -15.81
CA TYR A 4 1.99 -10.30 -16.08
C TYR A 4 3.05 -11.15 -15.36
N PHE A 5 2.88 -11.46 -14.08
CA PHE A 5 3.84 -12.32 -13.35
C PHE A 5 3.83 -13.78 -13.82
N ASN A 6 2.67 -14.30 -14.24
CA ASN A 6 2.63 -15.62 -14.89
C ASN A 6 3.40 -15.62 -16.21
N ASP A 7 3.29 -14.55 -17.00
CA ASP A 7 3.99 -14.40 -18.28
C ASP A 7 5.51 -14.30 -18.08
N LEU A 8 5.95 -13.75 -16.95
CA LEU A 8 7.35 -13.77 -16.50
C LEU A 8 7.83 -15.15 -15.98
N GLY A 9 6.95 -16.15 -15.92
CA GLY A 9 7.28 -17.49 -15.44
C GLY A 9 7.38 -17.61 -13.92
N VAL A 10 6.85 -16.64 -13.14
CA VAL A 10 6.80 -16.74 -11.68
C VAL A 10 5.93 -17.96 -11.29
N PRO A 11 6.45 -18.93 -10.51
CA PRO A 11 5.68 -20.11 -10.15
C PRO A 11 4.37 -19.74 -9.42
N LYS A 12 3.26 -20.41 -9.75
CA LYS A 12 1.95 -20.11 -9.14
C LYS A 12 1.96 -20.12 -7.60
N HIS A 13 2.72 -21.03 -6.99
CA HIS A 13 2.85 -21.12 -5.53
C HIS A 13 3.67 -19.97 -4.92
N ARG A 14 4.33 -19.14 -5.73
CA ARG A 14 5.02 -17.90 -5.35
C ARG A 14 4.14 -16.65 -5.54
N ILE A 15 2.87 -16.82 -5.96
CA ILE A 15 1.92 -15.73 -6.14
C ILE A 15 0.74 -15.95 -5.19
N GLN A 16 0.68 -15.15 -4.12
CA GLN A 16 -0.48 -15.09 -3.22
C GLN A 16 -1.40 -13.95 -3.67
N LEU A 17 -2.70 -14.23 -3.78
CA LEU A 17 -3.70 -13.24 -4.20
C LEU A 17 -4.79 -13.14 -3.16
N LEU A 18 -5.11 -11.91 -2.78
CA LEU A 18 -6.27 -11.59 -1.97
C LEU A 18 -7.17 -10.70 -2.83
N LEU A 19 -8.38 -11.17 -3.13
CA LEU A 19 -9.28 -10.50 -4.08
C LEU A 19 -10.66 -10.31 -3.44
N GLY A 20 -11.17 -9.08 -3.47
CA GLY A 20 -12.54 -8.80 -3.07
C GLY A 20 -13.50 -9.57 -3.98
N ARG A 21 -14.43 -10.31 -3.41
CA ARG A 21 -15.45 -11.05 -4.18
C ARG A 21 -16.70 -10.21 -4.33
N LEU A 22 -17.32 -10.28 -5.50
CA LEU A 22 -18.60 -9.63 -5.79
C LEU A 22 -19.77 -10.20 -4.97
N ASP A 23 -19.64 -11.43 -4.49
CA ASP A 23 -20.67 -12.12 -3.68
C ASP A 23 -20.59 -11.81 -2.18
N GLY A 24 -19.62 -10.99 -1.75
CA GLY A 24 -19.48 -10.58 -0.35
C GLY A 24 -19.12 -11.71 0.61
N SER A 25 -18.64 -12.87 0.14
CA SER A 25 -18.25 -13.95 1.06
C SER A 25 -16.97 -13.57 1.82
N MET A 26 -17.08 -13.33 3.12
CA MET A 26 -16.02 -12.75 3.96
C MET A 26 -15.12 -13.76 4.68
N HIS A 27 -15.45 -15.06 4.60
CA HIS A 27 -14.83 -16.10 5.44
C HIS A 27 -13.75 -16.94 4.72
N ASP A 28 -13.25 -16.48 3.58
CA ASP A 28 -12.15 -17.14 2.88
C ASP A 28 -10.80 -16.54 3.30
N SER A 29 -9.79 -17.38 3.47
CA SER A 29 -8.37 -17.01 3.60
C SER A 29 -7.83 -16.12 2.46
N LEU A 30 -8.53 -16.11 1.32
CA LEU A 30 -8.21 -15.26 0.15
C LEU A 30 -9.01 -13.96 0.11
N PHE A 31 -9.92 -13.72 1.05
CA PHE A 31 -10.61 -12.44 1.17
C PHE A 31 -9.63 -11.37 1.69
N PRO A 32 -9.59 -10.16 1.12
CA PRO A 32 -8.67 -9.09 1.55
C PRO A 32 -9.14 -8.39 2.83
N SER A 33 -9.39 -9.18 3.89
CA SER A 33 -9.61 -8.68 5.24
C SER A 33 -8.32 -8.10 5.82
N ARG A 34 -8.47 -7.24 6.83
CA ARG A 34 -7.33 -6.71 7.60
C ARG A 34 -6.46 -7.86 8.12
N GLU A 35 -7.07 -8.88 8.70
CA GLU A 35 -6.38 -10.04 9.25
C GLU A 35 -5.61 -10.84 8.17
N ASN A 36 -6.25 -11.13 7.03
CA ASN A 36 -5.62 -11.92 5.96
C ASN A 36 -4.47 -11.15 5.29
N ILE A 37 -4.60 -9.84 5.10
CA ILE A 37 -3.52 -9.00 4.54
C ILE A 37 -2.28 -9.06 5.45
N ILE A 38 -2.46 -8.81 6.75
CA ILE A 38 -1.36 -8.77 7.71
C ILE A 38 -0.74 -10.14 7.90
N LYS A 39 -1.57 -11.19 8.00
CA LYS A 39 -1.10 -12.58 8.06
C LYS A 39 -0.29 -12.94 6.81
N THR A 40 -0.73 -12.53 5.63
CA THR A 40 0.00 -12.80 4.38
C THR A 40 1.38 -12.14 4.38
N LEU A 41 1.47 -10.87 4.81
CA LEU A 41 2.74 -10.16 4.94
C LEU A 41 3.65 -10.80 6.00
N HIS A 42 3.08 -11.23 7.13
CA HIS A 42 3.77 -12.00 8.15
C HIS A 42 4.33 -13.31 7.61
N ASP A 43 3.54 -14.04 6.82
CA ASP A 43 3.93 -15.34 6.28
C ASP A 43 5.09 -15.20 5.28
N ILE A 44 5.23 -14.08 4.54
CA ILE A 44 6.40 -13.81 3.69
C ILE A 44 7.70 -13.90 4.48
N ARG A 45 7.75 -13.29 5.68
CA ARG A 45 8.94 -13.28 6.54
C ARG A 45 9.37 -14.69 6.95
N ASN A 46 8.41 -15.58 7.21
CA ASN A 46 8.67 -16.91 7.73
C ASN A 46 8.66 -18.00 6.65
N ASN A 47 8.34 -17.66 5.41
CA ASN A 47 8.25 -18.63 4.32
C ASN A 47 9.64 -19.19 3.96
N PRO A 48 9.91 -20.50 4.15
CA PRO A 48 11.21 -21.10 3.85
C PRO A 48 11.49 -21.22 2.35
N LEU A 49 10.48 -21.02 1.50
CA LEU A 49 10.69 -21.00 0.05
C LEU A 49 11.32 -19.67 -0.38
N ILE A 50 11.13 -18.57 0.35
CA ILE A 50 11.66 -17.26 -0.02
C ILE A 50 13.06 -17.12 0.57
N ASP A 51 14.08 -17.13 -0.28
CA ASP A 51 15.48 -17.00 0.12
C ASP A 51 15.83 -15.53 0.40
N LYS A 52 16.89 -15.32 1.20
CA LYS A 52 17.40 -13.97 1.43
C LYS A 52 17.98 -13.42 0.12
N GLY A 53 17.46 -12.28 -0.32
CA GLY A 53 17.81 -11.66 -1.59
C GLY A 53 16.80 -11.90 -2.71
N ASP A 54 15.85 -12.84 -2.53
CA ASP A 54 14.73 -13.01 -3.46
C ASP A 54 13.98 -11.69 -3.66
N CYS A 55 13.52 -11.48 -4.88
CA CYS A 55 12.63 -10.36 -5.21
C CYS A 55 11.26 -10.59 -4.57
N ILE A 56 10.82 -9.63 -3.74
CA ILE A 56 9.49 -9.61 -3.15
C ILE A 56 8.73 -8.41 -3.72
N ILE A 57 7.57 -8.67 -4.32
CA ILE A 57 6.68 -7.62 -4.82
C ILE A 57 5.38 -7.68 -4.03
N VAL A 58 5.03 -6.58 -3.40
CA VAL A 58 3.74 -6.37 -2.77
C VAL A 58 2.98 -5.38 -3.64
N TYR A 59 1.84 -5.80 -4.19
CA TYR A 59 0.98 -4.96 -5.01
C TYR A 59 -0.38 -4.82 -4.33
N PHE A 60 -0.82 -3.59 -4.12
CA PHE A 60 -2.13 -3.25 -3.61
C PHE A 60 -2.87 -2.36 -4.61
N SER A 61 -4.15 -2.67 -4.84
CA SER A 61 -5.07 -1.82 -5.59
C SER A 61 -6.42 -1.84 -4.92
N GLY A 62 -6.89 -0.68 -4.50
CA GLY A 62 -8.07 -0.55 -3.66
C GLY A 62 -8.24 0.89 -3.19
N HIS A 63 -9.04 1.10 -2.15
CA HIS A 63 -9.17 2.42 -1.54
C HIS A 63 -8.02 2.71 -0.57
N GLY A 64 -7.67 3.98 -0.46
CA GLY A 64 -6.91 4.49 0.68
C GLY A 64 -7.72 5.51 1.47
N SER A 65 -7.21 5.84 2.65
CA SER A 65 -7.81 6.81 3.58
C SER A 65 -6.73 7.62 4.29
N HIS A 66 -7.14 8.63 5.05
CA HIS A 66 -6.25 9.52 5.80
C HIS A 66 -6.82 9.90 7.17
N TYR A 67 -5.93 10.00 8.16
CA TYR A 67 -6.26 10.23 9.56
C TYR A 67 -5.43 11.41 10.06
N PHE A 68 -6.04 12.53 10.41
CA PHE A 68 -5.29 13.66 10.98
C PHE A 68 -4.80 13.33 12.39
N CYS A 69 -3.50 13.48 12.66
CA CYS A 69 -2.93 13.23 13.98
C CYS A 69 -3.63 14.04 15.07
N SER A 70 -4.07 15.27 14.76
CA SER A 70 -4.85 16.13 15.66
C SER A 70 -6.12 15.47 16.20
N ASN A 71 -6.71 14.52 15.47
CA ASN A 71 -7.95 13.86 15.87
C ASN A 71 -7.70 12.68 16.83
N TYR A 72 -6.46 12.23 16.97
CA TYR A 72 -6.13 10.97 17.67
C TYR A 72 -5.00 11.10 18.72
N PHE A 73 -4.21 12.18 18.71
CA PHE A 73 -3.09 12.41 19.63
C PHE A 73 -3.27 13.68 20.49
N TYR A 74 -4.43 13.82 21.15
CA TYR A 74 -4.78 15.03 21.89
C TYR A 74 -3.91 15.31 23.14
N GLU A 75 -3.27 14.29 23.74
CA GLU A 75 -2.71 14.43 25.10
C GLU A 75 -1.18 14.34 25.23
N SER A 76 -0.41 13.98 24.18
CA SER A 76 1.05 13.75 24.30
C SER A 76 1.97 14.70 23.53
N ALA A 77 1.48 15.52 22.61
CA ALA A 77 2.37 16.20 21.66
C ALA A 77 2.74 17.63 22.10
N SER A 78 3.91 17.78 22.74
CA SER A 78 4.71 18.99 22.53
C SER A 78 5.51 18.84 21.22
N GLY A 79 5.50 19.85 20.34
CA GLY A 79 6.22 19.84 19.05
C GLY A 79 5.38 19.43 17.82
N SER A 80 5.92 19.55 16.61
CA SER A 80 5.21 19.46 15.31
C SER A 80 4.59 18.09 14.95
N ALA A 81 4.71 17.07 15.80
CA ALA A 81 4.16 15.73 15.57
C ALA A 81 2.62 15.68 15.50
N HIS A 82 1.91 16.68 16.04
CA HIS A 82 0.44 16.79 16.00
C HIS A 82 -0.13 17.33 14.67
N LEU A 83 0.72 17.85 13.77
CA LEU A 83 0.28 18.51 12.53
C LEU A 83 0.30 17.58 11.30
N GLY A 84 0.68 16.31 11.47
CA GLY A 84 0.74 15.33 10.40
C GLY A 84 -0.60 14.64 10.11
N SER A 85 -0.64 13.93 8.99
CA SER A 85 -1.65 12.92 8.68
C SER A 85 -1.00 11.54 8.64
N VAL A 86 -1.73 10.52 9.06
CA VAL A 86 -1.43 9.12 8.85
C VAL A 86 -2.23 8.67 7.64
N GLU A 87 -1.56 8.12 6.65
CA GLU A 87 -2.20 7.54 5.47
C GLU A 87 -2.47 6.06 5.71
N ALA A 88 -3.47 5.48 5.04
CA ALA A 88 -3.80 4.09 5.24
C ALA A 88 -4.35 3.43 3.97
N ILE A 89 -4.09 2.13 3.81
CA ILE A 89 -4.82 1.30 2.85
C ILE A 89 -6.07 0.74 3.52
N CYS A 90 -7.15 0.60 2.75
CA CYS A 90 -8.46 0.14 3.22
C CYS A 90 -8.62 -1.37 2.98
N PRO A 91 -8.66 -2.21 4.03
CA PRO A 91 -9.13 -3.58 3.92
C PRO A 91 -10.60 -3.63 3.48
N ALA A 92 -11.04 -4.77 2.95
CA ALA A 92 -12.41 -4.93 2.48
C ALA A 92 -13.44 -5.10 3.61
N ASP A 93 -13.01 -5.49 4.81
CA ASP A 93 -13.81 -5.61 6.04
C ASP A 93 -13.70 -4.38 6.95
N ARG A 94 -13.14 -3.26 6.47
CA ARG A 94 -13.03 -2.04 7.27
C ARG A 94 -14.41 -1.60 7.80
N ASP A 95 -14.42 -1.06 9.01
CA ASP A 95 -15.63 -0.63 9.72
C ASP A 95 -16.61 -1.75 10.13
N GLU A 96 -16.38 -2.99 9.72
CA GLU A 96 -17.10 -4.14 10.28
C GLU A 96 -16.64 -4.47 11.70
N LEU A 97 -17.39 -5.32 12.39
CA LEU A 97 -17.04 -5.75 13.74
C LEU A 97 -16.21 -7.03 13.70
N ASP A 98 -15.09 -7.03 14.42
CA ASP A 98 -14.32 -8.24 14.71
C ASP A 98 -15.08 -9.18 15.67
N ARG A 99 -14.47 -10.32 16.02
CA ARG A 99 -15.09 -11.34 16.89
C ARG A 99 -15.31 -10.83 18.31
N GLU A 100 -14.55 -9.82 18.71
CA GLU A 100 -14.57 -9.16 20.00
C GLU A 100 -15.53 -7.95 20.01
N GLY A 101 -16.14 -7.62 18.87
CA GLY A 101 -17.09 -6.52 18.72
C GLY A 101 -16.43 -5.14 18.54
N HIS A 102 -15.16 -5.08 18.17
CA HIS A 102 -14.46 -3.84 17.81
C HIS A 102 -14.54 -3.57 16.31
N SER A 103 -14.62 -2.30 15.93
CA SER A 103 -14.59 -1.89 14.53
C SER A 103 -13.21 -2.14 13.93
N ILE A 104 -13.16 -2.81 12.78
CA ILE A 104 -11.93 -3.16 12.08
C ILE A 104 -11.32 -1.89 11.45
N SER A 105 -10.08 -1.59 11.85
CA SER A 105 -9.34 -0.42 11.38
C SER A 105 -8.76 -0.61 9.98
N ASP A 106 -8.40 0.52 9.34
CA ASP A 106 -7.49 0.48 8.20
C ASP A 106 -6.07 0.05 8.60
N ILE A 107 -5.22 -0.21 7.60
CA ILE A 107 -3.80 -0.51 7.78
C ILE A 107 -3.00 0.75 7.47
N SER A 108 -2.42 1.36 8.49
CA SER A 108 -1.65 2.61 8.35
C SER A 108 -0.34 2.43 7.56
N ASP A 109 0.15 3.52 7.00
CA ASP A 109 1.49 3.65 6.42
C ASP A 109 2.59 3.27 7.43
N ARG A 110 2.42 3.63 8.71
CA ARG A 110 3.33 3.24 9.79
C ARG A 110 3.35 1.73 10.00
N GLU A 111 2.18 1.11 10.07
CA GLU A 111 2.04 -0.35 10.19
C GLU A 111 2.71 -1.06 9.02
N LEU A 112 2.36 -0.65 7.79
CA LEU A 112 2.88 -1.25 6.58
C LEU A 112 4.40 -1.08 6.46
N ASN A 113 4.94 0.11 6.75
CA ASN A 113 6.38 0.37 6.74
C ASN A 113 7.12 -0.49 7.78
N THR A 114 6.59 -0.59 9.01
CA THR A 114 7.19 -1.44 10.05
C THR A 114 7.14 -2.92 9.66
N ILE A 115 6.02 -3.42 9.12
CA ILE A 115 5.90 -4.81 8.65
C ILE A 115 6.94 -5.10 7.54
N ILE A 116 7.06 -4.22 6.54
CA ILE A 116 8.03 -4.42 5.45
C ILE A 116 9.47 -4.36 5.97
N SER A 117 9.76 -3.53 6.97
CA SER A 117 11.06 -3.49 7.64
C SER A 117 11.40 -4.81 8.32
N LEU A 118 10.41 -5.44 8.98
CA LEU A 118 10.53 -6.76 9.60
C LEU A 118 10.69 -7.90 8.57
N ILE A 119 10.06 -7.78 7.41
CA ILE A 119 10.31 -8.69 6.27
C ILE A 119 11.76 -8.52 5.80
N ARG A 120 12.22 -7.27 5.66
CA ARG A 120 13.59 -6.94 5.24
C ARG A 120 14.66 -7.45 6.21
N ASP A 121 14.39 -7.48 7.51
CA ASP A 121 15.27 -8.11 8.50
C ASP A 121 15.55 -9.58 8.15
N SER A 122 14.55 -10.32 7.67
CA SER A 122 14.66 -11.75 7.36
C SER A 122 15.07 -12.03 5.91
N LYS A 123 14.45 -11.34 4.95
CA LYS A 123 14.55 -11.64 3.51
C LYS A 123 15.47 -10.71 2.73
N GLY A 124 15.93 -9.62 3.33
CA GLY A 124 16.70 -8.58 2.65
C GLY A 124 15.82 -7.51 2.01
N ASN A 125 16.45 -6.54 1.35
CA ASN A 125 15.79 -5.31 0.89
C ASN A 125 15.52 -5.27 -0.63
N ASN A 126 15.37 -6.44 -1.27
CA ASN A 126 14.89 -6.53 -2.64
C ASN A 126 13.36 -6.58 -2.66
N ILE A 127 12.75 -5.53 -2.08
CA ILE A 127 11.31 -5.43 -1.87
C ILE A 127 10.79 -4.23 -2.66
N THR A 128 9.77 -4.46 -3.48
CA THR A 128 9.01 -3.40 -4.15
C THR A 128 7.57 -3.39 -3.64
N LEU A 129 7.15 -2.24 -3.12
CA LEU A 129 5.76 -1.95 -2.78
C LEU A 129 5.13 -1.13 -3.91
N ILE A 130 4.01 -1.60 -4.46
CA ILE A 130 3.29 -0.93 -5.54
C ILE A 130 1.88 -0.63 -5.04
N LEU A 131 1.51 0.65 -5.01
CA LEU A 131 0.26 1.15 -4.44
C LEU A 131 -0.57 1.86 -5.51
N ASP A 132 -1.66 1.24 -5.95
CA ASP A 132 -2.72 1.87 -6.75
C ASP A 132 -3.92 2.23 -5.87
N CYS A 133 -3.73 3.26 -5.05
CA CYS A 133 -4.74 3.83 -4.15
C CYS A 133 -4.47 5.33 -3.93
N CYS A 134 -5.49 6.05 -3.45
CA CYS A 134 -5.32 7.44 -3.03
C CYS A 134 -4.70 7.48 -1.64
N HIS A 135 -3.66 8.30 -1.48
CA HIS A 135 -3.16 8.68 -0.17
C HIS A 135 -3.14 10.20 -0.11
N SER A 136 -3.90 10.81 0.79
CA SER A 136 -3.80 12.26 0.96
C SER A 136 -4.28 12.72 2.32
N GLY A 137 -3.36 13.24 3.12
CA GLY A 137 -3.66 14.31 4.06
C GLY A 137 -3.38 15.67 3.44
N SER A 138 -4.42 16.47 3.18
CA SER A 138 -4.30 17.93 3.26
C SER A 138 -5.66 18.60 3.32
N ALA A 139 -5.77 19.62 4.17
CA ALA A 139 -6.92 20.50 4.33
C ALA A 139 -7.30 21.29 3.05
N THR A 140 -6.46 21.29 2.01
CA THR A 140 -6.69 22.00 0.73
C THR A 140 -7.55 21.23 -0.28
N ARG A 141 -7.99 20.00 0.02
CA ARG A 141 -8.87 19.21 -0.88
C ARG A 141 -10.29 19.77 -1.07
N GLY A 142 -10.68 20.80 -0.32
CA GLY A 142 -11.96 21.50 -0.50
C GLY A 142 -12.19 22.11 -1.90
N MET A 143 -11.21 22.09 -2.79
CA MET A 143 -11.28 22.69 -4.14
C MET A 143 -11.32 21.70 -5.32
N SER A 144 -11.18 20.38 -5.12
CA SER A 144 -11.27 19.42 -6.24
C SER A 144 -12.72 18.97 -6.48
N LEU A 145 -13.60 19.92 -6.79
CA LEU A 145 -15.01 19.71 -7.14
C LEU A 145 -15.23 19.12 -8.55
N LEU A 146 -14.16 18.74 -9.25
CA LEU A 146 -14.20 18.31 -10.66
C LEU A 146 -14.06 16.79 -10.87
N ALA A 147 -13.76 16.02 -9.83
CA ALA A 147 -13.74 14.56 -9.94
C ALA A 147 -15.11 13.99 -9.55
N SER A 148 -15.72 13.23 -10.46
CA SER A 148 -16.96 12.51 -10.14
C SER A 148 -16.68 11.47 -9.03
N PRO A 149 -17.44 11.44 -7.92
CA PRO A 149 -17.16 10.62 -6.74
C PRO A 149 -16.97 9.11 -6.99
N GLY A 150 -17.48 8.57 -8.10
CA GLY A 150 -17.42 7.14 -8.44
C GLY A 150 -16.14 6.67 -9.16
N HIS A 151 -15.15 7.54 -9.39
CA HIS A 151 -13.90 7.18 -10.08
C HIS A 151 -12.67 7.31 -9.19
N LEU A 152 -12.83 7.60 -7.90
CA LEU A 152 -11.73 7.86 -6.97
C LEU A 152 -11.49 6.66 -6.06
N ARG A 153 -10.21 6.30 -5.88
CA ARG A 153 -9.77 5.26 -4.93
C ARG A 153 -9.57 5.82 -3.51
N ASP A 154 -10.51 6.63 -3.03
CA ASP A 154 -10.45 7.37 -1.76
C ASP A 154 -11.71 7.09 -0.93
N LEU A 155 -11.55 6.85 0.36
CA LEU A 155 -12.67 6.73 1.30
C LEU A 155 -12.39 7.56 2.57
N PRO A 156 -13.44 8.09 3.22
CA PRO A 156 -13.27 8.82 4.47
C PRO A 156 -12.66 7.91 5.56
N PRO A 157 -11.99 8.49 6.56
CA PRO A 157 -11.52 7.74 7.72
C PRO A 157 -12.69 7.09 8.46
N VAL A 158 -12.47 5.87 8.97
CA VAL A 158 -13.49 5.18 9.78
C VAL A 158 -13.75 5.97 11.05
N SER A 159 -15.03 6.11 11.43
CA SER A 159 -15.42 6.82 12.65
C SER A 159 -15.28 5.92 13.88
N ASN A 160 -14.06 5.50 14.22
CA ASN A 160 -13.84 4.69 15.40
C ASN A 160 -13.80 5.57 16.66
N ARG A 161 -14.90 5.59 17.42
CA ARG A 161 -14.99 6.37 18.68
C ARG A 161 -14.15 5.81 19.84
N ARG A 162 -13.45 4.67 19.68
CA ARG A 162 -12.83 3.93 20.79
C ARG A 162 -11.32 3.71 20.67
N GLU A 163 -10.80 3.41 19.48
CA GLU A 163 -9.38 3.07 19.29
C GLU A 163 -8.89 3.75 18.01
N SER A 164 -7.70 4.36 18.00
CA SER A 164 -7.16 5.00 16.79
C SER A 164 -6.56 3.97 15.84
N VAL A 165 -6.46 4.29 14.54
CA VAL A 165 -5.82 3.42 13.53
C VAL A 165 -4.38 3.02 13.92
N LEU A 166 -3.66 3.90 14.62
CA LEU A 166 -2.30 3.62 15.08
C LEU A 166 -2.26 2.73 16.33
N GLN A 167 -3.28 2.80 17.19
CA GLN A 167 -3.39 1.87 18.32
C GLN A 167 -3.73 0.46 17.83
N SER A 168 -4.66 0.32 16.88
CA SER A 168 -4.96 -0.97 16.25
C SER A 168 -3.73 -1.54 15.51
N ALA A 169 -2.94 -0.68 14.85
CA ALA A 169 -1.68 -1.07 14.24
C ALA A 169 -0.65 -1.58 15.26
N ASP A 170 -0.49 -0.90 16.39
CA ASP A 170 0.45 -1.31 17.44
C ASP A 170 0.05 -2.66 18.06
N THR A 171 -1.23 -2.82 18.39
CA THR A 171 -1.81 -4.08 18.88
C THR A 171 -1.58 -5.23 17.89
N SER A 172 -1.83 -4.97 16.60
CA SER A 172 -1.61 -5.92 15.51
C SER A 172 -0.14 -6.33 15.37
N LEU A 173 0.78 -5.36 15.43
CA LEU A 173 2.22 -5.62 15.39
C LEU A 173 2.66 -6.47 16.58
N GLN A 174 2.19 -6.20 17.80
CA GLN A 174 2.56 -7.02 18.96
C GLN A 174 1.96 -8.45 18.89
N LYS A 175 0.79 -8.63 18.27
CA LYS A 175 0.19 -9.95 18.03
C LYS A 175 1.04 -10.81 17.09
N TYR A 176 1.49 -10.26 15.96
CA TYR A 176 2.20 -11.00 14.91
C TYR A 176 3.72 -10.99 15.07
N TRP A 177 4.27 -9.94 15.67
CA TRP A 177 5.71 -9.74 15.91
C TRP A 177 5.95 -9.20 17.32
N PRO A 178 5.87 -10.05 18.36
CA PRO A 178 6.20 -9.64 19.72
C PRO A 178 7.58 -8.98 19.80
N GLY A 179 7.62 -7.74 20.31
CA GLY A 179 8.86 -6.94 20.39
C GLY A 179 9.16 -6.07 19.16
N ALA A 180 8.25 -5.99 18.18
CA ALA A 180 8.36 -5.03 17.09
C ALA A 180 8.38 -3.58 17.63
N PRO A 181 9.11 -2.66 16.97
CA PRO A 181 9.08 -1.24 17.32
C PRO A 181 7.65 -0.69 17.28
N SER A 182 7.29 0.10 18.29
CA SER A 182 5.95 0.69 18.37
C SER A 182 5.75 1.77 17.30
N VAL A 183 4.60 1.73 16.63
CA VAL A 183 4.19 2.76 15.66
C VAL A 183 3.66 4.03 16.33
N LEU A 184 3.40 3.96 17.64
CA LEU A 184 2.98 5.07 18.49
C LEU A 184 4.16 5.90 19.01
N ALA A 185 5.40 5.43 18.82
CA ALA A 185 6.59 6.13 19.31
C ALA A 185 6.69 7.55 18.72
N GLU A 186 6.96 8.55 19.57
CA GLU A 186 7.07 9.96 19.14
C GLU A 186 8.18 10.18 18.10
N ASN A 187 9.26 9.41 18.20
CA ASN A 187 10.39 9.43 17.29
C ASN A 187 10.27 8.42 16.15
N TRP A 188 9.09 7.84 15.92
CA TRP A 188 8.86 6.95 14.79
C TRP A 188 9.18 7.69 13.48
N SER A 189 9.91 7.03 12.59
CA SER A 189 10.19 7.51 11.25
C SER A 189 10.21 6.33 10.28
N PRO A 190 9.83 6.54 9.01
CA PRO A 190 9.79 5.46 8.04
C PRO A 190 11.19 4.91 7.75
N ASP A 191 11.36 3.59 7.74
CA ASP A 191 12.57 2.95 7.25
C ASP A 191 12.63 3.03 5.72
N MET A 192 13.34 4.04 5.22
CA MET A 192 13.54 4.25 3.79
C MET A 192 14.52 3.24 3.17
N THR A 193 15.11 2.33 3.93
CA THR A 193 16.08 1.33 3.44
C THR A 193 15.46 -0.05 3.19
N SER A 194 14.23 -0.27 3.65
CA SER A 194 13.58 -1.57 3.61
C SER A 194 13.08 -1.95 2.22
N HIS A 195 12.55 -0.98 1.46
CA HIS A 195 11.93 -1.21 0.15
C HIS A 195 11.99 0.02 -0.75
N VAL A 196 11.63 -0.17 -2.02
CA VAL A 196 11.24 0.90 -2.94
C VAL A 196 9.72 0.90 -3.06
N VAL A 197 9.10 2.08 -2.97
CA VAL A 197 7.65 2.24 -3.19
C VAL A 197 7.37 2.97 -4.50
N LEU A 198 6.42 2.47 -5.27
CA LEU A 198 5.80 3.13 -6.42
C LEU A 198 4.33 3.38 -6.09
N ALA A 199 3.92 4.64 -6.05
CA ALA A 199 2.55 5.05 -5.72
C ALA A 199 1.86 5.71 -6.93
N ALA A 200 0.56 5.50 -7.05
CA ALA A 200 -0.26 5.93 -8.18
C ALA A 200 -0.40 7.44 -8.35
N CYS A 201 -0.32 8.19 -7.26
CA CYS A 201 -0.45 9.64 -7.28
C CYS A 201 0.39 10.28 -6.16
N ARG A 202 0.62 11.60 -6.25
CA ARG A 202 1.24 12.39 -5.17
C ARG A 202 0.28 12.59 -3.99
N GLU A 203 0.83 13.01 -2.85
CA GLU A 203 0.11 13.28 -1.59
C GLU A 203 -1.08 14.26 -1.70
N PHE A 204 -1.19 15.01 -2.79
CA PHE A 204 -2.26 16.00 -3.04
C PHE A 204 -3.17 15.64 -4.22
N GLU A 205 -3.00 14.46 -4.81
CA GLU A 205 -3.76 13.98 -5.97
C GLU A 205 -4.61 12.76 -5.61
N PHE A 206 -5.43 12.31 -6.55
CA PHE A 206 -6.24 11.10 -6.39
C PHE A 206 -5.86 10.07 -7.45
N ALA A 207 -5.70 8.82 -7.03
CA ALA A 207 -5.69 7.66 -7.91
C ALA A 207 -7.10 7.43 -8.47
N ARG A 208 -7.20 7.35 -9.80
CA ARG A 208 -8.45 7.28 -10.53
C ARG A 208 -8.64 5.94 -11.23
N GLU A 209 -9.90 5.59 -11.43
CA GLU A 209 -10.31 4.51 -12.31
C GLU A 209 -10.85 5.05 -13.64
N VAL A 210 -10.58 4.32 -14.71
CA VAL A 210 -11.09 4.59 -16.07
C VAL A 210 -11.75 3.34 -16.62
N ARG A 211 -12.80 3.55 -17.41
CA ARG A 211 -13.41 2.48 -18.19
C ARG A 211 -12.61 2.29 -19.48
N ARG A 212 -12.16 1.06 -19.70
CA ARG A 212 -11.47 0.63 -20.92
C ARG A 212 -12.46 0.36 -22.06
N ASP A 213 -11.94 0.26 -23.27
CA ASP A 213 -12.70 -0.03 -24.49
C ASP A 213 -13.40 -1.40 -24.46
N ASP A 214 -12.86 -2.36 -23.70
CA ASP A 214 -13.46 -3.68 -23.46
C ASP A 214 -14.61 -3.65 -22.43
N GLY A 215 -14.94 -2.47 -21.89
CA GLY A 215 -15.99 -2.24 -20.92
C GLY A 215 -15.57 -2.45 -19.46
N ASN A 216 -14.36 -2.95 -19.19
CA ASN A 216 -13.83 -3.16 -17.84
C ASN A 216 -13.34 -1.86 -17.20
N VAL A 217 -13.38 -1.80 -15.87
CA VAL A 217 -12.83 -0.66 -15.11
C VAL A 217 -11.43 -1.03 -14.62
N ALA A 218 -10.47 -0.12 -14.81
CA ALA A 218 -9.10 -0.29 -14.35
C ALA A 218 -8.56 1.01 -13.74
N GLY A 219 -7.66 0.90 -12.76
CA GLY A 219 -6.91 2.06 -12.28
C GLY A 219 -6.00 2.62 -13.38
N ILE A 220 -5.95 3.95 -13.54
CA ILE A 220 -5.07 4.62 -14.51
C ILE A 220 -3.60 4.21 -14.29
N PHE A 221 -3.19 4.11 -13.03
CA PHE A 221 -1.83 3.69 -12.69
C PHE A 221 -1.57 2.23 -13.01
N THR A 222 -2.47 1.31 -12.63
CA THR A 222 -2.31 -0.12 -12.97
C THR A 222 -2.29 -0.36 -14.48
N ASP A 223 -3.10 0.38 -15.24
CA ASP A 223 -3.13 0.32 -16.71
C ASP A 223 -1.80 0.76 -17.32
N ALA A 224 -1.28 1.92 -16.89
CA ALA A 224 0.02 2.42 -17.31
C ALA A 224 1.17 1.52 -16.87
N LEU A 225 1.11 0.98 -15.64
CA LEU A 225 2.09 0.06 -15.08
C LEU A 225 2.19 -1.22 -15.93
N GLU A 226 1.06 -1.87 -16.20
CA GLU A 226 1.05 -3.10 -17.00
C GLU A 226 1.52 -2.84 -18.44
N THR A 227 1.08 -1.73 -19.05
CA THR A 227 1.50 -1.34 -20.40
C THR A 227 3.01 -1.11 -20.47
N ALA A 228 3.57 -0.36 -19.52
CA ALA A 228 5.00 -0.05 -19.47
C ALA A 228 5.85 -1.31 -19.21
N LEU A 229 5.41 -2.18 -18.30
CA LEU A 229 6.09 -3.44 -18.01
C LEU A 229 6.08 -4.41 -19.21
N ARG A 230 4.99 -4.44 -19.98
CA ARG A 230 4.84 -5.31 -21.17
C ARG A 230 5.54 -4.78 -22.42
N SER A 231 5.56 -3.46 -22.60
CA SER A 231 6.25 -2.82 -23.72
C SER A 231 7.77 -2.95 -23.64
N GLY A 232 8.28 -3.34 -22.48
CA GLY A 232 9.70 -3.43 -22.20
C GLY A 232 10.25 -2.08 -21.77
N VAL A 233 10.93 -2.07 -20.63
CA VAL A 233 11.70 -0.93 -20.13
C VAL A 233 13.17 -1.22 -20.43
N SER A 234 13.98 -0.18 -20.69
CA SER A 234 15.41 -0.33 -20.95
C SER A 234 16.09 -1.15 -19.84
N GLU A 235 17.06 -1.99 -20.20
CA GLU A 235 17.77 -2.86 -19.25
C GLU A 235 18.50 -2.09 -18.15
N ARG A 236 18.74 -0.79 -18.36
CA ARG A 236 19.40 0.11 -17.40
C ARG A 236 18.41 0.99 -16.64
N SER A 237 17.11 0.81 -16.81
CA SER A 237 16.11 1.67 -16.19
C SER A 237 16.02 1.43 -14.69
N THR A 238 16.16 2.52 -13.95
CA THR A 238 15.94 2.60 -12.51
C THR A 238 14.44 2.71 -12.19
N TYR A 239 14.07 2.62 -10.91
CA TYR A 239 12.68 2.93 -10.51
C TYR A 239 12.32 4.38 -10.79
N VAL A 240 13.28 5.31 -10.75
CA VAL A 240 13.06 6.72 -11.10
C VAL A 240 12.76 6.87 -12.59
N ASP A 241 13.53 6.21 -13.45
CA ASP A 241 13.27 6.22 -14.90
C ASP A 241 11.90 5.62 -15.22
N PHE A 242 11.58 4.50 -14.57
CA PHE A 242 10.30 3.84 -14.72
C PHE A 242 9.13 4.72 -14.25
N CYS A 243 9.27 5.37 -13.09
CA CYS A 243 8.27 6.33 -12.59
C CYS A 243 8.06 7.50 -13.56
N ASN A 244 9.12 7.95 -14.24
CA ASN A 244 9.01 8.97 -15.29
C ASN A 244 8.26 8.48 -16.53
N THR A 245 8.48 7.23 -16.95
CA THR A 245 7.69 6.60 -18.02
C THR A 245 6.21 6.56 -17.65
N LEU A 246 5.88 6.12 -16.42
CA LEU A 246 4.50 6.11 -15.92
C LEU A 246 3.89 7.51 -15.91
N ARG A 247 4.65 8.51 -15.45
CA ARG A 247 4.20 9.91 -15.43
C ARG A 247 3.80 10.42 -16.81
N ILE A 248 4.54 10.07 -17.86
CA ILE A 248 4.21 10.46 -19.23
C ILE A 248 2.92 9.77 -19.69
N ALA A 249 2.77 8.48 -19.40
CA ALA A 249 1.58 7.71 -19.79
C ALA A 249 0.29 8.14 -19.07
N MET A 250 0.40 8.63 -17.83
CA MET A 250 -0.73 8.97 -16.98
C MET A 250 -1.14 10.46 -17.05
N ALA A 251 -0.35 11.29 -17.73
CA ALA A 251 -0.63 12.71 -17.86
C ALA A 251 -1.89 12.98 -18.71
N PRO A 252 -2.71 14.00 -18.38
CA PRO A 252 -2.59 14.94 -17.26
C PRO A 252 -3.38 14.50 -16.01
N PHE A 253 -3.77 13.22 -15.89
CA PHE A 253 -4.79 12.78 -14.93
C PHE A 253 -4.28 12.63 -13.50
N GLN A 254 -3.09 12.04 -13.32
CA GLN A 254 -2.43 11.86 -12.02
C GLN A 254 -0.92 11.66 -12.20
N THR A 255 -0.13 11.97 -11.17
CA THR A 255 1.32 11.95 -11.19
C THR A 255 1.87 10.87 -10.25
N PRO A 256 2.49 9.80 -10.76
CA PRO A 256 3.03 8.76 -9.89
C PRO A 256 4.19 9.29 -9.04
N ALA A 257 4.44 8.62 -7.93
CA ALA A 257 5.54 8.91 -7.02
C ALA A 257 6.42 7.67 -6.79
N VAL A 258 7.71 7.91 -6.54
CA VAL A 258 8.68 6.87 -6.19
C VAL A 258 9.50 7.31 -4.98
N ALA A 259 9.65 6.42 -4.00
CA ALA A 259 10.45 6.68 -2.81
C ALA A 259 11.20 5.43 -2.32
N GLY A 260 12.16 5.63 -1.42
CA GLY A 260 13.07 4.59 -0.91
C GLY A 260 14.52 4.85 -1.30
N ARG A 261 15.46 4.43 -0.46
CA ARG A 261 16.92 4.63 -0.64
C ARG A 261 17.46 3.94 -1.88
N LYS A 262 16.78 2.88 -2.36
CA LYS A 262 17.13 2.12 -3.55
C LYS A 262 16.38 2.54 -4.81
N LYS A 263 15.68 3.68 -4.84
CA LYS A 263 14.90 4.12 -6.01
C LYS A 263 15.75 4.30 -7.28
N ASP A 264 17.05 4.56 -7.15
CA ASP A 264 17.99 4.68 -8.27
C ASP A 264 18.61 3.32 -8.66
N SER A 265 18.15 2.21 -8.07
CA SER A 265 18.53 0.85 -8.46
C SER A 265 17.68 0.36 -9.64
N LEU A 266 18.18 -0.68 -10.34
CA LEU A 266 17.44 -1.36 -11.40
C LEU A 266 16.14 -1.99 -10.88
N LEU A 267 15.14 -2.06 -11.76
CA LEU A 267 13.87 -2.74 -11.50
C LEU A 267 14.10 -4.21 -11.09
N TRP A 268 13.18 -4.71 -10.27
CA TRP A 268 13.25 -6.00 -9.59
C TRP A 268 13.53 -7.23 -10.47
N TYR A 269 13.18 -7.19 -11.76
CA TYR A 269 13.40 -8.28 -12.71
C TYR A 269 14.71 -8.15 -13.52
N ARG A 270 15.58 -7.19 -13.17
CA ARG A 270 16.84 -6.90 -13.87
C ARG A 270 18.06 -6.81 -12.93
N GLN A 271 17.91 -7.18 -11.67
CA GLN A 271 19.04 -7.31 -10.74
C GLN A 271 19.72 -8.65 -11.00
N VAL A 272 20.81 -8.61 -11.77
CA VAL A 272 21.72 -9.75 -12.02
C VAL A 272 22.92 -9.64 -11.10
#